data_AF-A0AA43T3N8-F1
#
_entry.id   AF-A0AA43T3N8-F1
#
_cell.length_a   1.000
_cell.length_b   1.000
_cell.length_c   1.000
_cell.angle_alpha   90.00
_cell.angle_beta   90.00
_cell.angle_gamma   90.00
#
_symmetry.space_group_name_H-M   'P 1'
#
loop_
_entity.id
_entity.type
_entity.pdbx_description
1 polymer ?
#
loop_
_entity_poly.entity_id
_entity_poly.type
_entity_poly.pdbx_seq_one_letter_code
_entity_poly.pdbx_strand_id
1 'polypeptide(L)'
;MNTSIAYPFVPSLGYNPINTLASMPGMPCHCRTGIRVTQALINAKLTSASRRLDDLDAALASSSLPDWTGTAAELYRARLDELRKQSLALRDALNDTLRILWSVGAA
;
A
#
# COMPACT_ATOMS: atom_id res chain seq x y z
N MET A 1 1.78 -20.63 -35.78
CA MET A 1 0.42 -21.13 -36.01
C MET A 1 -0.18 -21.55 -34.67
N ASN A 2 -1.41 -21.09 -34.46
CA ASN A 2 -2.35 -21.30 -33.37
C ASN A 2 -2.49 -22.78 -32.95
N THR A 3 -2.68 -23.09 -31.66
CA THR A 3 -3.96 -23.59 -31.10
C THR A 3 -3.84 -23.98 -29.63
N SER A 4 -4.65 -23.33 -28.79
CA SER A 4 -5.07 -23.85 -27.50
C SER A 4 -5.62 -25.27 -27.66
N ILE A 5 -5.19 -26.18 -26.79
CA ILE A 5 -5.88 -27.45 -26.61
C ILE A 5 -6.39 -27.50 -25.16
N ALA A 6 -7.69 -27.24 -25.02
CA ALA A 6 -8.44 -27.59 -23.83
C ALA A 6 -8.74 -29.10 -23.92
N TYR A 7 -8.33 -29.87 -22.90
CA TYR A 7 -8.77 -31.26 -22.75
C TYR A 7 -9.66 -31.43 -21.51
N PRO A 8 -10.66 -32.33 -21.61
CA PRO A 8 -11.84 -32.36 -20.76
C PRO A 8 -11.61 -33.13 -19.47
N PHE A 9 -12.37 -32.73 -18.45
CA PHE A 9 -12.46 -33.41 -17.16
C PHE A 9 -13.15 -34.77 -17.33
N VAL A 10 -12.47 -35.87 -16.98
CA VAL A 10 -13.06 -37.22 -16.89
C VAL A 10 -12.87 -37.73 -15.45
N PRO A 11 -13.95 -37.88 -14.66
CA PRO A 11 -13.87 -38.31 -13.27
C PRO A 11 -14.01 -39.84 -13.16
N SER A 12 -12.91 -40.57 -13.19
CA SER A 12 -12.90 -41.99 -12.83
C SER A 12 -11.47 -42.45 -12.54
N LEU A 13 -11.26 -43.01 -11.34
CA LEU A 13 -9.97 -43.43 -10.74
C LEU A 13 -9.16 -42.33 -10.02
N GLY A 14 -9.81 -41.61 -9.11
CA GLY A 14 -9.36 -41.51 -7.70
C GLY A 14 -8.02 -40.87 -7.31
N TYR A 15 -7.16 -40.42 -8.23
CA TYR A 15 -5.91 -39.72 -7.89
C TYR A 15 -5.59 -38.67 -8.96
N ASN A 16 -5.76 -37.40 -8.59
CA ASN A 16 -5.43 -36.26 -9.45
C ASN A 16 -4.05 -35.69 -9.04
N PRO A 17 -2.98 -35.83 -9.85
CA PRO A 17 -1.65 -35.34 -9.50
C PRO A 17 -1.55 -33.79 -9.51
N ILE A 18 -2.61 -33.08 -9.89
CA ILE A 18 -2.65 -31.60 -9.90
C ILE A 18 -3.14 -31.02 -8.56
N ASN A 19 -3.85 -31.80 -7.74
CA ASN A 19 -4.30 -31.36 -6.40
C ASN A 19 -3.26 -31.61 -5.30
N THR A 20 -2.12 -32.22 -5.62
CA THR A 20 -1.02 -32.42 -4.68
C THR A 20 0.09 -31.40 -4.94
N LEU A 21 -0.26 -30.11 -5.02
CA LEU A 21 0.59 -29.09 -4.41
C LEU A 21 0.41 -29.17 -2.88
N ALA A 22 0.54 -30.39 -2.32
CA ALA A 22 0.90 -30.52 -0.93
C ALA A 22 2.22 -29.76 -0.82
N SER A 23 2.20 -28.64 -0.09
CA SER A 23 3.41 -27.93 0.25
C SER A 23 4.37 -28.96 0.82
N MET A 24 5.41 -29.32 0.06
CA MET A 24 6.42 -30.25 0.56
C MET A 24 6.91 -29.69 1.90
N PRO A 25 7.05 -30.51 2.95
CA PRO A 25 7.60 -30.04 4.22
C PRO A 25 8.96 -29.39 3.95
N GLY A 26 9.03 -28.06 4.10
CA GLY A 26 10.20 -27.23 3.77
C GLY A 26 10.00 -26.21 2.65
N MET A 27 8.96 -26.31 1.82
CA MET A 27 8.64 -25.33 0.77
C MET A 27 7.49 -24.40 1.20
N PRO A 28 7.66 -23.07 1.14
CA PRO A 28 6.58 -22.14 1.48
C PRO A 28 5.43 -22.32 0.49
N CYS A 29 4.20 -22.41 1.01
CA CYS A 29 3.02 -22.53 0.16
C CYS A 29 2.94 -21.33 -0.80
N HIS A 30 2.64 -21.59 -2.07
CA HIS A 30 2.60 -20.55 -3.10
C HIS A 30 1.66 -19.39 -2.73
N CYS A 31 0.57 -19.69 -2.01
CA CYS A 31 -0.33 -18.68 -1.47
C CYS A 31 0.37 -17.73 -0.48
N ARG A 32 1.18 -18.26 0.46
CA ARG A 32 1.93 -17.45 1.43
C ARG A 32 3.02 -16.63 0.76
N THR A 33 3.70 -17.18 -0.25
CA THR A 33 4.67 -16.42 -1.05
C THR A 33 3.98 -15.28 -1.80
N GLY A 34 2.84 -15.54 -2.43
CA GLY A 34 2.04 -14.51 -3.11
C GLY A 34 1.59 -13.40 -2.17
N ILE A 35 1.09 -13.75 -0.97
CA ILE A 35 0.70 -12.77 0.06
C ILE A 35 1.89 -11.89 0.47
N ARG A 36 3.07 -12.47 0.70
CA ARG A 36 4.27 -11.70 1.07
C ARG A 36 4.72 -10.74 -0.03
N VAL A 37 4.64 -11.15 -1.29
CA VAL A 37 4.99 -10.28 -2.43
C VAL A 37 4.02 -9.10 -2.53
N THR A 38 2.71 -9.36 -2.44
CA THR A 38 1.69 -8.30 -2.45
C THR A 38 1.85 -7.37 -1.25
N GLN A 39 2.14 -7.91 -0.07
CA GLN A 39 2.39 -7.14 1.15
C GLN A 39 3.62 -6.23 1.01
N ALA A 40 4.72 -6.74 0.46
CA ALA A 40 5.91 -5.93 0.20
C ALA A 40 5.64 -4.81 -0.81
N LEU A 41 4.86 -5.08 -1.86
CA LEU A 41 4.48 -4.06 -2.85
C LEU A 41 3.62 -2.96 -2.22
N ILE A 42 2.57 -3.32 -1.47
CA ILE A 42 1.70 -2.35 -0.81
C ILE A 42 2.52 -1.52 0.19
N ASN A 43 3.37 -2.17 0.99
CA ASN A 43 4.25 -1.47 1.93
C ASN A 43 5.13 -0.45 1.22
N ALA A 44 5.79 -0.83 0.11
CA ALA A 44 6.60 0.10 -0.68
C ALA A 44 5.80 1.29 -1.23
N LYS A 45 4.55 1.08 -1.66
CA LYS A 45 3.65 2.16 -2.09
C LYS A 45 3.29 3.10 -0.94
N LEU A 46 2.94 2.56 0.23
CA LEU A 46 2.59 3.37 1.40
C LEU A 46 3.80 4.16 1.91
N THR A 47 4.98 3.55 2.00
CA THR A 47 6.23 4.26 2.36
C THR A 47 6.55 5.37 1.36
N SER A 48 6.34 5.13 0.06
CA SER A 48 6.54 6.17 -0.97
C SER A 48 5.55 7.32 -0.78
N ALA A 49 4.30 7.04 -0.44
CA ALA A 49 3.29 8.06 -0.16
C ALA A 49 3.66 8.88 1.08
N SER A 50 4.08 8.24 2.18
CA SER A 50 4.54 8.93 3.38
C SER A 50 5.70 9.90 3.10
N ARG A 51 6.70 9.47 2.31
CA ARG A 51 7.81 10.34 1.91
C ARG A 51 7.35 11.59 1.14
N ARG A 52 6.35 11.44 0.26
CA ARG A 52 5.78 12.59 -0.47
C ARG A 52 5.05 13.57 0.45
N LEU A 53 4.49 13.10 1.57
CA LEU A 53 3.93 13.99 2.59
C LEU A 53 5.01 14.74 3.34
N ASP A 54 6.17 14.12 3.60
CA ASP A 54 7.31 14.81 4.19
C ASP A 54 7.82 15.93 3.26
N ASP A 55 7.91 15.65 1.95
CA ASP A 55 8.26 16.64 0.93
C ASP A 55 7.22 17.78 0.86
N LEU A 56 5.93 17.45 0.95
CA LEU A 56 4.84 18.43 0.98
C LEU A 56 4.94 19.33 2.23
N ASP A 57 5.16 18.74 3.40
CA ASP A 57 5.28 19.50 4.65
C ASP A 57 6.50 20.44 4.62
N ALA A 58 7.62 19.97 4.05
CA ALA A 58 8.80 20.81 3.82
C ALA A 58 8.50 21.97 2.86
N ALA A 59 7.77 21.71 1.76
CA ALA A 59 7.36 22.76 0.83
C ALA A 59 6.43 23.79 1.50
N LEU A 60 5.45 23.34 2.29
CA LEU A 60 4.54 24.22 3.05
C LEU A 60 5.28 25.02 4.14
N ALA A 61 6.32 24.47 4.75
CA ALA A 61 7.17 25.21 5.68
C ALA A 61 7.99 26.30 4.96
N SER A 62 8.55 25.96 3.79
CA SER A 62 9.34 26.88 2.98
C SER A 62 8.53 28.05 2.38
N SER A 63 7.22 27.87 2.22
CA SER A 63 6.32 28.92 1.71
C SER A 63 5.91 29.95 2.77
N SER A 64 6.46 29.87 3.98
CA SER A 64 6.19 30.85 5.03
C SER A 64 6.87 32.20 4.71
N LEU A 65 6.08 33.27 4.68
CA LEU A 65 6.54 34.64 4.47
C LEU A 65 6.28 35.45 5.75
N PRO A 66 7.20 35.45 6.73
CA PRO A 66 6.97 36.08 8.03
C PRO A 66 6.79 37.59 7.94
N ASP A 67 7.55 38.25 7.06
CA ASP A 67 7.53 39.72 6.92
C ASP A 67 6.31 40.26 6.15
N TRP A 68 5.53 39.39 5.51
CA TRP A 68 4.33 39.81 4.78
C TRP A 68 3.15 40.04 5.74
N THR A 69 2.61 41.26 5.78
CA THR A 69 1.57 41.65 6.75
C THR A 69 0.24 42.05 6.08
N GLY A 70 -0.82 42.17 6.88
CA GLY A 70 -2.17 42.53 6.43
C GLY A 70 -3.09 41.31 6.26
N THR A 71 -4.38 41.59 6.00
CA THR A 71 -5.45 40.57 5.95
C THR A 71 -5.16 39.45 4.94
N ALA A 72 -4.58 39.77 3.78
CA ALA A 72 -4.21 38.76 2.79
C ALA A 72 -3.14 37.78 3.31
N ALA A 73 -2.17 38.28 4.09
CA ALA A 73 -1.14 37.45 4.68
C ALA A 73 -1.69 36.54 5.78
N GLU A 74 -2.65 37.03 6.58
CA GLU A 74 -3.36 36.22 7.58
C GLU A 74 -4.16 35.09 6.93
N LEU A 75 -4.94 35.40 5.89
CA LEU A 75 -5.70 34.40 5.13
C LEU A 75 -4.79 33.36 4.49
N TYR A 76 -3.64 33.80 3.95
CA TYR A 76 -2.64 32.90 3.38
C TYR A 76 -2.07 31.95 4.43
N ARG A 77 -1.64 32.46 5.60
CA ARG A 77 -1.13 31.61 6.70
C ARG A 77 -2.19 30.63 7.19
N ALA A 78 -3.43 31.09 7.37
CA ALA A 78 -4.55 30.22 7.75
C ALA A 78 -4.76 29.10 6.72
N ARG A 79 -4.58 29.40 5.43
CA ARG A 79 -4.68 28.39 4.37
C ARG A 79 -3.53 27.40 4.40
N LEU A 80 -2.30 27.84 4.64
CA LEU A 80 -1.15 26.94 4.83
C LEU A 80 -1.35 26.02 6.04
N ASP A 81 -1.87 26.54 7.15
CA ASP A 81 -2.13 25.74 8.35
C ASP A 81 -3.22 24.69 8.11
N GLU A 82 -4.25 25.02 7.34
CA GLU A 82 -5.26 24.04 6.95
C GLU A 82 -4.67 22.93 6.08
N LEU A 83 -3.82 23.28 5.10
CA LEU A 83 -3.12 22.28 4.29
C LEU A 83 -2.22 21.37 5.13
N ARG A 84 -1.53 21.90 6.15
CA ARG A 84 -0.74 21.10 7.10
C ARG A 84 -1.61 20.14 7.90
N LYS A 85 -2.78 20.57 8.38
CA LYS A 85 -3.73 19.69 9.08
C LYS A 85 -4.21 18.55 8.19
N GLN A 86 -4.51 18.85 6.92
CA GLN A 86 -4.90 17.83 5.94
C GLN A 86 -3.77 16.83 5.65
N SER A 87 -2.54 17.31 5.52
CA SER A 87 -1.33 16.47 5.36
C SER A 87 -1.17 15.53 6.56
N LEU A 88 -1.33 16.03 7.79
CA LEU A 88 -1.25 15.23 9.01
C LEU A 88 -2.34 14.14 9.05
N ALA A 89 -3.60 14.51 8.78
CA ALA A 89 -4.70 13.55 8.74
C ALA A 89 -4.49 12.46 7.68
N LEU A 90 -3.93 12.82 6.52
CA LEU A 90 -3.59 11.85 5.47
C LEU A 90 -2.45 10.92 5.91
N ARG A 91 -1.44 11.44 6.62
CA ARG A 91 -0.36 10.63 7.19
C ARG A 91 -0.89 9.61 8.20
N ASP A 92 -1.81 10.02 9.07
CA ASP A 92 -2.46 9.12 10.03
C ASP A 92 -3.25 8.02 9.34
N ALA A 93 -4.03 8.37 8.31
CA ALA A 93 -4.78 7.40 7.52
C ALA A 93 -3.86 6.39 6.78
N LEU A 94 -2.70 6.82 6.29
CA LEU A 94 -1.69 5.92 5.71
C LEU A 94 -1.09 4.97 6.76
N ASN A 95 -0.82 5.46 7.97
CA ASN A 95 -0.32 4.65 9.08
C ASN A 95 -1.36 3.60 9.52
N ASP A 96 -2.64 3.97 9.58
CA ASP A 96 -3.72 3.02 9.84
C ASP A 96 -3.84 1.96 8.74
N THR A 97 -3.69 2.36 7.48
CA THR A 97 -3.68 1.43 6.34
C THR A 97 -2.51 0.46 6.42
N LEU A 98 -1.32 0.95 6.83
CA LEU A 98 -0.15 0.11 7.08
C LEU A 98 -0.41 -0.89 8.22
N ARG A 99 -1.06 -0.46 9.30
CA ARG A 99 -1.42 -1.34 10.41
C ARG A 99 -2.38 -2.44 9.98
N ILE A 100 -3.37 -2.15 9.13
CA ILE A 100 -4.26 -3.16 8.53
C ILE A 100 -3.45 -4.17 7.71
N LEU A 101 -2.48 -3.71 6.92
CA LEU A 101 -1.64 -4.60 6.11
C LEU A 101 -0.89 -5.64 6.97
N TRP A 102 -0.48 -5.26 8.18
CA TRP A 102 0.25 -6.15 9.10
C TRP A 102 -0.66 -6.91 10.07
N SER A 103 -1.91 -6.50 10.27
CA SER A 103 -2.85 -7.21 11.15
C SER A 103 -3.35 -8.53 10.55
N VAL A 104 -3.36 -8.66 9.22
CA VAL A 104 -3.89 -9.84 8.49
C VAL A 104 -2.92 -11.06 8.54
N GLY A 105 -1.81 -10.98 9.28
CA GLY A 105 -0.81 -12.05 9.39
C GLY A 105 -0.63 -12.69 10.77
N ALA A 106 -1.47 -12.35 11.76
CA ALA A 106 -1.32 -12.80 13.16
C ALA A 106 -2.13 -14.06 13.54
N ALA A 107 -2.66 -14.80 12.56
CA ALA A 107 -3.44 -16.03 12.79
C ALA A 107 -2.67 -17.28 12.35
#